data_AF-A0A7C6Y2W8-F1
#
_entry.id   AF-A0A7C6Y2W8-F1
#
_cell.length_a   1.000
_cell.length_b   1.000
_cell.length_c   1.000
_cell.angle_alpha   90.00
_cell.angle_beta   90.00
_cell.angle_gamma   90.00
#
_symmetry.space_group_name_H-M   'P 1'
#
loop_
_entity.id
_entity.type
_entity.pdbx_description
1 polymer ?
#
loop_
_entity_poly.entity_id
_entity_poly.type
_entity_poly.pdbx_seq_one_letter_code
_entity_poly.pdbx_strand_id
1 'polypeptide(L)'
;MKKVILFLILLSVAPSAFNQSNRYSYEFHEDVDIRNYNSYALIIINDSNYILRLDCLLFDLVHFNYISYGSYINSRNKIICKDKINGFELELIKHKDSCYVKRGPSFIKNKYLKYLRESFSYSTDIEENFKKIDSIYGLKKNYIPKTDSTFMDTLVLGEYRCDWLTHLHILPNNQYELEINTATVIKGKWTQENNKIIFYDESLNQSFVAEIVEKAIINLNIPIDSSNSKYTLTKKWE
;
A
#
# COMPACT_ATOMS: atom_id res chain seq x y z
N MET A 1 -70.65 -30.99 9.48
CA MET A 1 -69.56 -30.36 8.70
C MET A 1 -68.49 -29.86 9.67
N LYS A 2 -67.36 -30.57 9.75
CA LYS A 2 -66.27 -30.32 10.72
C LYS A 2 -65.33 -29.25 10.15
N LYS A 3 -65.12 -28.14 10.87
CA LYS A 3 -64.06 -27.16 10.58
C LYS A 3 -62.75 -27.71 11.15
N VAL A 4 -61.86 -28.16 10.27
CA VAL A 4 -60.46 -28.46 10.63
C VAL A 4 -59.68 -27.15 10.48
N ILE A 5 -59.21 -26.61 11.60
CA ILE A 5 -58.25 -25.50 11.63
C ILE A 5 -56.88 -26.13 11.35
N LEU A 6 -56.31 -25.83 10.18
CA LEU A 6 -54.98 -26.28 9.81
C LEU A 6 -53.95 -25.35 10.46
N PHE A 7 -53.26 -25.85 11.49
CA PHE A 7 -52.07 -25.23 12.07
C PHE A 7 -50.90 -25.45 11.10
N LEU A 8 -50.60 -24.46 10.26
CA LEU A 8 -49.36 -24.46 9.48
C LEU A 8 -48.23 -23.95 10.38
N ILE A 9 -47.50 -24.90 10.99
CA ILE A 9 -46.13 -24.67 11.44
C ILE A 9 -45.28 -24.51 10.18
N LEU A 10 -45.27 -23.31 9.61
CA LEU A 10 -44.20 -22.92 8.69
C LEU A 10 -43.00 -22.62 9.57
N LEU A 11 -42.17 -23.65 9.70
CA LEU A 11 -40.76 -23.55 10.06
C LEU A 11 -40.24 -22.22 9.51
N SER A 12 -39.81 -21.36 10.43
CA SER A 12 -38.92 -20.26 10.15
C SER A 12 -37.66 -20.85 9.53
N VAL A 13 -37.70 -21.05 8.22
CA VAL A 13 -36.49 -21.02 7.41
C VAL A 13 -36.08 -19.56 7.49
N ALA A 14 -35.33 -19.22 8.54
CA ALA A 14 -34.52 -18.02 8.52
C ALA A 14 -33.88 -18.03 7.13
N PRO A 15 -33.97 -16.93 6.34
CA PRO A 15 -33.13 -16.86 5.17
C PRO A 15 -31.73 -17.12 5.71
N SER A 16 -31.17 -18.27 5.35
CA SER A 16 -29.75 -18.54 5.46
C SER A 16 -29.17 -17.38 4.69
N ALA A 17 -28.73 -16.36 5.44
CA ALA A 17 -28.08 -15.21 4.89
C ALA A 17 -26.93 -15.82 4.11
N PHE A 18 -27.10 -15.87 2.79
CA PHE A 18 -25.98 -15.93 1.89
C PHE A 18 -25.11 -14.78 2.37
N ASN A 19 -24.04 -15.11 3.09
CA ASN A 19 -22.94 -14.20 3.34
C ASN A 19 -22.35 -13.88 1.97
N GLN A 20 -23.01 -13.01 1.21
CA GLN A 20 -22.30 -12.14 0.30
C GLN A 20 -21.33 -11.40 1.22
N SER A 21 -20.06 -11.80 1.18
CA SER A 21 -18.98 -11.01 1.76
C SER A 21 -19.21 -9.58 1.30
N ASN A 22 -19.56 -8.67 2.21
CA ASN A 22 -19.77 -7.27 1.88
C ASN A 22 -18.39 -6.70 1.50
N ARG A 23 -18.03 -6.81 0.23
CA ARG A 23 -16.76 -6.33 -0.31
C ARG A 23 -16.95 -4.88 -0.72
N TYR A 24 -16.13 -4.00 -0.17
CA TYR A 24 -16.19 -2.57 -0.43
C TYR A 24 -14.85 -2.12 -1.01
N SER A 25 -14.88 -1.35 -2.09
CA SER A 25 -13.70 -0.71 -2.65
C SER A 25 -13.82 0.80 -2.53
N TYR A 26 -12.76 1.43 -2.04
CA TYR A 26 -12.57 2.87 -2.11
C TYR A 26 -11.54 3.13 -3.20
N GLU A 27 -11.92 3.88 -4.23
CA GLU A 27 -11.04 4.14 -5.37
C GLU A 27 -10.90 5.64 -5.57
N PHE A 28 -9.73 6.02 -6.06
CA PHE A 28 -9.49 7.37 -6.55
C PHE A 28 -8.63 7.34 -7.79
N HIS A 29 -8.94 8.29 -8.65
CA HIS A 29 -8.38 8.46 -9.97
C HIS A 29 -7.73 9.84 -10.03
N GLU A 30 -6.41 9.92 -10.24
CA GLU A 30 -5.72 11.19 -10.44
C GLU A 30 -5.56 11.42 -11.95
N ASP A 31 -6.40 12.28 -12.54
CA ASP A 31 -6.38 12.59 -13.96
C ASP A 31 -5.04 13.20 -14.38
N VAL A 32 -4.20 12.40 -15.02
CA VAL A 32 -2.98 12.80 -15.74
C VAL A 32 -3.05 12.15 -17.13
N ASP A 33 -2.43 12.79 -18.14
CA ASP A 33 -2.39 12.39 -19.57
C ASP A 33 -2.62 10.87 -19.77
N ILE A 34 -3.54 10.52 -20.68
CA ILE A 34 -4.06 9.17 -20.95
C ILE A 34 -2.94 8.13 -21.16
N ARG A 35 -1.72 8.59 -21.50
CA ARG A 35 -0.53 7.75 -21.71
C ARG A 35 0.32 7.48 -20.46
N ASN A 36 0.17 8.27 -19.40
CA ASN A 36 0.89 8.18 -18.12
C ASN A 36 -0.04 8.56 -16.97
N TYR A 37 -0.88 7.62 -16.58
CA TYR A 37 -1.92 7.83 -15.59
C TYR A 37 -1.68 6.95 -14.35
N ASN A 38 -1.88 7.50 -13.16
CA ASN A 38 -1.87 6.74 -11.90
C ASN A 38 -3.28 6.75 -11.29
N SER A 39 -3.82 5.56 -11.03
CA SER A 39 -4.95 5.38 -10.11
C SER A 39 -4.49 4.70 -8.84
N TYR A 40 -5.29 4.79 -7.80
CA TYR A 40 -5.04 4.04 -6.59
C TYR A 40 -6.34 3.60 -5.95
N ALA A 41 -6.28 2.42 -5.33
CA ALA A 41 -7.41 1.78 -4.73
C ALA A 41 -7.06 1.33 -3.32
N LEU A 42 -7.91 1.71 -2.36
CA LEU A 42 -7.99 1.07 -1.06
C LEU A 42 -9.13 0.04 -1.11
N ILE A 43 -8.75 -1.21 -1.21
CA ILE A 43 -9.66 -2.36 -1.31
C ILE A 43 -9.85 -2.92 0.10
N ILE A 44 -11.11 -3.02 0.54
CA ILE A 44 -11.47 -3.67 1.80
C ILE A 44 -11.93 -5.10 1.52
N ILE A 45 -11.26 -6.06 2.16
CA ILE A 45 -11.43 -7.50 1.94
C ILE A 45 -11.94 -8.12 3.24
N ASN A 46 -13.08 -8.80 3.16
CA ASN A 46 -13.62 -9.68 4.20
C ASN A 46 -13.60 -9.06 5.61
N ASP A 47 -14.45 -8.06 5.89
CA ASP A 47 -14.74 -7.41 7.19
C ASP A 47 -13.56 -7.05 8.15
N SER A 48 -12.32 -7.34 7.77
CA SER A 48 -11.15 -7.35 8.64
C SER A 48 -9.83 -7.03 7.94
N ASN A 49 -9.71 -7.22 6.62
CA ASN A 49 -8.46 -6.99 5.89
C ASN A 49 -8.56 -5.86 4.85
N TYR A 50 -7.43 -5.28 4.49
CA TYR A 50 -7.35 -4.29 3.42
C TYR A 50 -6.10 -4.49 2.56
N ILE A 51 -6.16 -3.93 1.35
CA ILE A 51 -5.03 -3.70 0.45
C ILE A 51 -5.12 -2.25 -0.03
N LEU A 52 -4.03 -1.51 0.08
CA LEU A 52 -3.78 -0.27 -0.62
C LEU A 52 -2.88 -0.55 -1.81
N ARG A 53 -3.35 -0.21 -3.01
CA ARG A 53 -2.68 -0.46 -4.28
C ARG A 53 -2.54 0.84 -5.06
N LEU A 54 -1.40 1.00 -5.73
CA LEU A 54 -1.15 2.04 -6.73
C LEU A 54 -1.07 1.37 -8.10
N ASP A 55 -1.92 1.82 -9.01
CA ASP A 55 -2.07 1.27 -10.35
C ASP A 55 -1.47 2.28 -11.32
N CYS A 56 -0.45 1.86 -12.07
CA CYS A 56 0.22 2.71 -13.05
C CYS A 56 -0.12 2.22 -14.46
N LEU A 57 -0.76 3.06 -15.27
CA LEU A 57 -0.95 2.79 -16.69
C LEU A 57 0.26 3.31 -17.46
N LEU A 58 0.92 2.42 -18.17
CA LEU A 58 2.06 2.78 -19.00
C LEU A 58 2.15 1.90 -20.23
N PHE A 59 2.28 2.53 -21.41
CA PHE A 59 2.23 1.86 -22.72
C PHE A 59 1.04 0.89 -22.85
N ASP A 60 -0.15 1.32 -22.44
CA ASP A 60 -1.40 0.52 -22.43
C ASP A 60 -1.39 -0.71 -21.50
N LEU A 61 -0.38 -0.85 -20.64
CA LEU A 61 -0.27 -1.90 -19.63
C LEU A 61 -0.50 -1.36 -18.22
N VAL A 62 -1.35 -2.04 -17.45
CA VAL A 62 -1.61 -1.71 -16.04
C VAL A 62 -0.63 -2.46 -15.15
N HIS A 63 0.19 -1.72 -14.42
CA HIS A 63 1.12 -2.22 -13.43
C HIS A 63 0.52 -2.04 -12.03
N PHE A 64 0.35 -3.15 -11.31
CA PHE A 64 -0.20 -3.15 -9.96
C PHE A 64 0.92 -3.12 -8.93
N ASN A 65 1.00 -2.04 -8.14
CA ASN A 65 1.95 -1.89 -7.05
C ASN A 65 1.20 -1.99 -5.72
N TYR A 66 1.40 -3.09 -5.00
CA TYR A 66 0.85 -3.24 -3.65
C TYR A 66 1.66 -2.40 -2.68
N ILE A 67 1.06 -1.33 -2.18
CA ILE A 67 1.73 -0.43 -1.25
C ILE A 67 1.58 -1.00 0.16
N SER A 68 0.37 -1.09 0.68
CA SER A 68 0.14 -1.49 2.07
C SER A 68 -0.93 -2.57 2.15
N TYR A 69 -0.80 -3.48 3.10
CA TYR A 69 -1.85 -4.45 3.37
C TYR A 69 -1.82 -4.86 4.84
N GLY A 70 -2.95 -5.34 5.34
CA GLY A 70 -3.07 -5.80 6.72
C GLY A 70 -4.50 -5.81 7.20
N SER A 71 -4.67 -5.54 8.48
CA SER A 71 -6.00 -5.51 9.11
C SER A 71 -6.58 -4.10 9.12
N TYR A 72 -7.91 -3.97 9.14
CA TYR A 72 -8.56 -2.69 9.39
C TYR A 72 -9.62 -2.79 10.49
N ILE A 73 -9.90 -1.64 11.10
CA ILE A 73 -10.98 -1.45 12.06
C ILE A 73 -11.92 -0.40 11.50
N ASN A 74 -13.20 -0.76 11.45
CA ASN A 74 -14.26 0.11 10.99
C ASN A 74 -15.05 0.65 12.17
N SER A 75 -15.07 1.97 12.35
CA SER A 75 -15.87 2.63 13.38
C SER A 75 -16.89 3.59 12.76
N ARG A 76 -17.76 4.21 13.57
CA ARG A 76 -18.85 5.05 13.06
C ARG A 76 -18.37 6.18 12.15
N ASN A 77 -17.27 6.85 12.50
CA ASN A 77 -16.77 8.04 11.82
C ASN A 77 -15.40 7.87 11.14
N LYS A 78 -14.70 6.76 11.37
CA LYS A 78 -13.37 6.54 10.79
C LYS A 78 -13.09 5.08 10.46
N ILE A 79 -12.18 4.88 9.52
CA ILE A 79 -11.55 3.59 9.20
C ILE A 79 -10.07 3.72 9.54
N ILE A 80 -9.54 2.76 10.30
CA ILE A 80 -8.11 2.67 10.62
C ILE A 80 -7.58 1.40 9.98
N CYS A 81 -6.61 1.51 9.08
CA CYS A 81 -5.94 0.39 8.45
C CYS A 81 -4.55 0.26 9.05
N LYS A 82 -4.18 -0.92 9.56
CA LYS A 82 -2.88 -1.20 10.18
C LYS A 82 -2.06 -2.10 9.27
N ASP A 83 -0.92 -1.58 8.81
CA ASP A 83 -0.01 -2.29 7.93
C ASP A 83 0.63 -3.50 8.64
N LYS A 84 0.64 -4.65 7.97
CA LYS A 84 1.15 -5.90 8.54
C LYS A 84 2.68 -5.94 8.62
N ILE A 85 3.38 -5.27 7.70
CA ILE A 85 4.83 -5.40 7.52
C ILE A 85 5.58 -4.34 8.33
N ASN A 86 5.21 -3.08 8.13
CA ASN A 86 5.88 -1.91 8.70
C ASN A 86 5.14 -1.36 9.93
N GLY A 87 3.89 -1.78 10.16
CA GLY A 87 3.15 -1.44 11.38
C GLY A 87 2.56 -0.02 11.41
N PHE A 88 2.73 0.78 10.36
CA PHE A 88 2.13 2.10 10.27
C PHE A 88 0.60 2.02 10.09
N GLU A 89 -0.06 3.15 10.32
CA GLU A 89 -1.52 3.22 10.25
C GLU A 89 -2.01 4.24 9.22
N LEU A 90 -2.96 3.83 8.38
CA LEU A 90 -3.78 4.73 7.58
C LEU A 90 -4.99 5.15 8.41
N GLU A 91 -5.29 6.46 8.45
CA GLU A 91 -6.48 6.99 9.12
C GLU A 91 -7.37 7.68 8.10
N LEU A 92 -8.58 7.15 7.92
CA LEU A 92 -9.59 7.69 7.01
C LEU A 92 -10.80 8.19 7.80
N ILE A 93 -11.24 9.41 7.55
CA ILE A 93 -12.44 10.01 8.13
C ILE A 93 -13.60 9.86 7.16
N LYS A 94 -14.71 9.28 7.61
CA LYS A 94 -15.88 9.02 6.75
C LYS A 94 -16.65 10.31 6.47
N HIS A 95 -16.98 10.54 5.21
CA HIS A 95 -17.75 11.68 4.73
C HIS A 95 -18.76 11.25 3.65
N LYS A 96 -20.00 10.96 4.06
CA LYS A 96 -21.08 10.48 3.16
C LYS A 96 -20.58 9.31 2.30
N ASP A 97 -20.46 9.51 0.99
CA ASP A 97 -20.02 8.53 -0.01
C ASP A 97 -18.51 8.60 -0.29
N SER A 98 -17.73 9.13 0.66
CA SER A 98 -16.29 9.28 0.54
C SER A 98 -15.59 9.13 1.89
N CYS A 99 -14.26 9.03 1.85
CA CYS A 99 -13.40 9.01 3.02
C CYS A 99 -12.23 9.99 2.81
N TYR A 100 -12.04 10.93 3.75
CA TYR A 100 -10.89 11.83 3.75
C TYR A 100 -9.69 11.13 4.39
N VAL A 101 -8.57 11.08 3.69
CA VAL A 101 -7.34 10.47 4.20
C VAL A 101 -6.59 11.47 5.07
N LYS A 102 -6.74 11.33 6.39
CA LYS A 102 -6.07 12.19 7.37
C LYS A 102 -4.61 11.78 7.60
N ARG A 103 -4.33 10.47 7.57
CA ARG A 103 -2.98 9.89 7.68
C ARG A 103 -2.81 8.77 6.67
N GLY A 104 -1.70 8.75 5.95
CA GLY A 104 -1.40 7.77 4.91
C GLY A 104 -0.23 8.22 4.04
N PRO A 105 0.19 7.39 3.06
CA PRO A 105 1.26 7.71 2.12
C PRO A 105 1.01 9.03 1.39
N SER A 106 2.10 9.66 0.93
CA SER A 106 2.07 11.02 0.39
C SER A 106 1.14 11.17 -0.80
N PHE A 107 1.03 10.16 -1.67
CA PHE A 107 0.15 10.18 -2.84
C PHE A 107 -1.35 10.21 -2.50
N ILE A 108 -1.75 9.77 -1.29
CA ILE A 108 -3.16 9.76 -0.86
C ILE A 108 -3.47 10.72 0.30
N LYS A 109 -2.47 11.19 1.04
CA LYS A 109 -2.68 12.06 2.20
C LYS A 109 -3.40 13.34 1.79
N ASN A 110 -4.36 13.76 2.63
CA ASN A 110 -5.23 14.92 2.42
C ASN A 110 -6.14 14.85 1.19
N LYS A 111 -6.30 13.66 0.57
CA LYS A 111 -7.24 13.44 -0.54
C LYS A 111 -8.51 12.73 -0.05
N TYR A 112 -9.58 12.82 -0.84
CA TYR A 112 -10.84 12.10 -0.59
C TYR A 112 -10.89 10.85 -1.46
N LEU A 113 -11.09 9.68 -0.87
CA LEU A 113 -11.38 8.43 -1.59
C LEU A 113 -12.89 8.32 -1.77
N LYS A 114 -13.37 8.10 -3.00
CA LYS A 114 -14.79 7.90 -3.25
C LYS A 114 -15.15 6.44 -3.01
N TYR A 115 -16.33 6.22 -2.46
CA TYR A 115 -16.89 4.89 -2.31
C TYR A 115 -17.41 4.42 -3.66
N LEU A 116 -16.92 3.28 -4.14
CA LEU A 116 -17.46 2.60 -5.30
C LEU A 116 -18.04 1.26 -4.85
N ARG A 117 -19.37 1.14 -4.97
CA ARG A 117 -20.07 -0.12 -4.71
C ARG A 117 -20.00 -0.96 -5.98
N GLU A 118 -19.18 -2.00 -5.96
CA GLU A 118 -19.05 -3.03 -6.99
C GLU A 118 -19.21 -2.56 -8.45
N SER A 119 -18.11 -2.12 -9.06
CA SER A 119 -17.99 -2.16 -10.52
C SER A 119 -16.54 -2.28 -10.97
N PHE A 120 -15.82 -3.32 -10.52
CA PHE A 120 -14.65 -3.79 -11.26
C PHE A 120 -14.55 -5.31 -11.19
N SER A 121 -14.49 -5.93 -12.37
CA SER A 121 -14.46 -7.36 -12.67
C SER A 121 -13.15 -8.04 -12.28
N TYR A 122 -12.67 -7.84 -11.05
CA TYR A 122 -11.51 -8.56 -10.49
C TYR A 122 -11.93 -9.51 -9.35
N SER A 123 -13.24 -9.81 -9.26
CA SER A 123 -13.90 -10.34 -8.06
C SER A 123 -13.57 -11.80 -7.68
N THR A 124 -12.91 -12.58 -8.53
CA THR A 124 -12.51 -13.96 -8.18
C THR A 124 -11.16 -14.03 -7.48
N ASP A 125 -10.24 -13.10 -7.72
CA ASP A 125 -8.82 -13.33 -7.36
C ASP A 125 -8.34 -12.45 -6.21
N ILE A 126 -9.14 -11.56 -5.63
CA ILE A 126 -8.67 -10.62 -4.59
C ILE A 126 -8.21 -11.34 -3.31
N GLU A 127 -8.87 -12.43 -2.90
CA GLU A 127 -8.44 -13.23 -1.75
C GLU A 127 -7.21 -14.08 -2.04
N GLU A 128 -7.11 -14.64 -3.25
CA GLU A 128 -5.92 -15.34 -3.72
C GLU A 128 -4.74 -14.38 -3.85
N ASN A 129 -4.99 -13.16 -4.33
CA ASN A 129 -4.03 -12.08 -4.38
C ASN A 129 -3.62 -11.66 -2.97
N PHE A 130 -4.55 -11.54 -2.01
CA PHE A 130 -4.19 -11.28 -0.61
C PHE A 130 -3.30 -12.39 -0.04
N LYS A 131 -3.62 -13.67 -0.26
CA LYS A 131 -2.77 -14.80 0.17
C LYS A 131 -1.40 -14.80 -0.53
N LYS A 132 -1.37 -14.48 -1.82
CA LYS A 132 -0.15 -14.37 -2.62
C LYS A 132 0.73 -13.22 -2.11
N ILE A 133 0.14 -12.04 -1.88
CA ILE A 133 0.78 -10.88 -1.25
C ILE A 133 1.31 -11.30 0.12
N ASP A 134 0.49 -11.90 0.97
CA ASP A 134 0.89 -12.33 2.31
C ASP A 134 2.08 -13.31 2.27
N SER A 135 2.08 -14.22 1.29
CA SER A 135 3.19 -15.13 1.05
C SER A 135 4.46 -14.41 0.57
N ILE A 136 4.35 -13.49 -0.39
CA ILE A 136 5.50 -12.72 -0.92
C ILE A 136 6.13 -11.87 0.17
N TYR A 137 5.32 -11.11 0.90
CA TYR A 137 5.78 -10.21 1.95
C TYR A 137 6.20 -10.94 3.23
N GLY A 138 5.58 -12.09 3.54
CA GLY A 138 5.99 -12.96 4.63
C GLY A 138 7.41 -13.53 4.44
N LEU A 139 7.82 -13.81 3.20
CA LEU A 139 9.19 -14.23 2.88
C LEU A 139 10.19 -13.07 3.04
N LYS A 140 9.83 -11.84 2.63
CA LYS A 140 10.68 -10.64 2.76
C LYS A 140 11.03 -10.31 4.21
N LYS A 141 10.09 -10.47 5.16
CA LYS A 141 10.34 -10.23 6.60
C LYS A 141 11.48 -11.08 7.16
N ASN A 142 11.74 -12.24 6.57
CA ASN A 142 12.76 -13.19 7.04
C ASN A 142 14.12 -13.02 6.37
N TYR A 143 14.24 -12.15 5.35
CA TYR A 143 15.48 -11.94 4.62
C TYR A 143 16.08 -10.57 4.93
N ILE A 144 16.91 -10.53 5.97
CA ILE A 144 17.83 -9.42 6.23
C ILE A 144 19.22 -9.99 5.94
N PRO A 145 19.80 -9.79 4.74
CA PRO A 145 21.16 -10.21 4.49
C PRO A 145 22.06 -9.40 5.42
N LYS A 146 22.75 -10.10 6.32
CA LYS A 146 23.82 -9.51 7.11
C LYS A 146 24.93 -9.12 6.14
N THR A 147 25.22 -7.83 6.05
CA THR A 147 26.39 -7.36 5.33
C THR A 147 27.49 -7.11 6.36
N ASP A 148 28.53 -7.94 6.34
CA ASP A 148 29.75 -7.78 7.15
C ASP A 148 30.68 -6.72 6.53
N SER A 149 30.12 -5.71 5.84
CA SER A 149 30.91 -4.64 5.23
C SER A 149 31.54 -3.78 6.31
N THR A 150 32.87 -3.85 6.43
CA THR A 150 33.66 -2.97 7.30
C THR A 150 33.93 -1.61 6.67
N PHE A 151 33.53 -1.40 5.42
CA PHE A 151 33.68 -0.12 4.73
C PHE A 151 32.47 0.77 5.00
N MET A 152 32.72 2.00 5.47
CA MET A 152 31.68 3.00 5.68
C MET A 152 31.42 3.72 4.36
N ASP A 153 30.35 3.33 3.67
CA ASP A 153 29.94 3.98 2.43
C ASP A 153 29.11 5.22 2.74
N THR A 154 29.45 6.38 2.18
CA THR A 154 28.63 7.60 2.32
C THR A 154 27.48 7.58 1.32
N LEU A 155 26.26 7.86 1.78
CA LEU A 155 25.11 8.04 0.90
C LEU A 155 25.33 9.24 -0.03
N VAL A 156 25.15 9.03 -1.33
CA VAL A 156 25.37 10.05 -2.36
C VAL A 156 24.04 10.70 -2.72
N LEU A 157 24.03 12.03 -2.86
CA LEU A 157 22.86 12.74 -3.38
C LEU A 157 22.64 12.39 -4.85
N GLY A 158 21.39 12.10 -5.20
CA GLY A 158 21.07 11.62 -6.54
C GLY A 158 19.84 10.74 -6.61
N GLU A 159 19.65 10.17 -7.79
CA GLU A 159 18.58 9.24 -8.10
C GLU A 159 19.12 7.81 -8.07
N TYR A 160 18.42 6.95 -7.34
CA TYR A 160 18.67 5.51 -7.28
C TYR A 160 17.46 4.76 -7.85
N ARG A 161 17.70 3.72 -8.64
CA ARG A 161 16.64 2.91 -9.25
C ARG A 161 16.77 1.44 -8.87
N CYS A 162 15.65 0.78 -8.56
CA CYS A 162 15.58 -0.69 -8.47
C CYS A 162 14.98 -1.30 -9.75
N ASP A 163 14.13 -0.54 -10.45
CA ASP A 163 13.57 -0.86 -11.75
C ASP A 163 13.28 0.44 -12.51
N TRP A 164 12.59 0.36 -13.63
CA TRP A 164 12.32 1.50 -14.51
C TRP A 164 11.19 2.42 -13.99
N LEU A 165 10.33 1.94 -13.10
CA LEU A 165 9.22 2.70 -12.50
C LEU A 165 9.56 3.28 -11.13
N THR A 166 10.40 2.62 -10.35
CA THR A 166 10.59 2.91 -8.92
C THR A 166 11.91 3.63 -8.67
N HIS A 167 11.82 4.92 -8.35
CA HIS A 167 12.96 5.82 -8.24
C HIS A 167 13.03 6.39 -6.82
N LEU A 168 14.18 6.20 -6.16
CA LEU A 168 14.49 6.78 -4.86
C LEU A 168 15.42 7.99 -5.05
N HIS A 169 14.92 9.16 -4.72
CA HIS A 169 15.66 10.41 -4.78
C HIS A 169 16.24 10.74 -3.41
N ILE A 170 17.55 10.91 -3.33
CA ILE A 170 18.26 11.42 -2.16
C ILE A 170 18.61 12.89 -2.43
N LEU A 171 17.90 13.79 -1.76
CA LEU A 171 17.90 15.22 -2.01
C LEU A 171 18.80 15.97 -1.00
N PRO A 172 19.22 17.21 -1.33
CA PRO A 172 19.87 18.11 -0.37
C PRO A 172 19.04 18.32 0.91
N ASN A 173 19.67 18.82 1.97
CA ASN A 173 19.03 19.09 3.27
C ASN A 173 18.41 17.85 3.93
N ASN A 174 19.00 16.68 3.71
CA ASN A 174 18.60 15.40 4.28
C ASN A 174 17.16 15.01 3.93
N GLN A 175 16.70 15.36 2.73
CA GLN A 175 15.38 15.00 2.24
C GLN A 175 15.44 13.78 1.32
N TYR A 176 14.37 12.99 1.27
CA TYR A 176 14.23 11.91 0.30
C TYR A 176 12.80 11.83 -0.23
N GLU A 177 12.66 11.30 -1.43
CA GLU A 177 11.38 11.00 -2.06
C GLU A 177 11.48 9.65 -2.76
N LEU A 178 10.47 8.80 -2.57
CA LEU A 178 10.33 7.56 -3.32
C LEU A 178 9.14 7.66 -4.24
N GLU A 179 9.41 7.52 -5.53
CA GLU A 179 8.43 7.64 -6.60
C GLU A 179 8.20 6.28 -7.25
N ILE A 180 6.95 5.99 -7.57
CA ILE A 180 6.57 4.93 -8.50
C ILE A 180 5.87 5.60 -9.67
N ASN A 181 6.41 5.43 -10.87
CA ASN A 181 6.01 6.16 -12.06
C ASN A 181 6.13 7.69 -11.84
N THR A 182 5.01 8.38 -11.65
CA THR A 182 4.94 9.82 -11.36
C THR A 182 4.33 10.13 -10.00
N ALA A 183 4.01 9.11 -9.19
CA ALA A 183 3.42 9.28 -7.87
C ALA A 183 4.50 9.20 -6.78
N THR A 184 4.64 10.26 -5.99
CA THR A 184 5.46 10.24 -4.77
C THR A 184 4.76 9.41 -3.69
N VAL A 185 5.25 8.19 -3.46
CA VAL A 185 4.63 7.21 -2.55
C VAL A 185 4.93 7.58 -1.10
N ILE A 186 6.20 7.78 -0.78
CA ILE A 186 6.66 8.24 0.53
C ILE A 186 7.72 9.32 0.39
N LYS A 187 7.81 10.18 1.39
CA LYS A 187 8.86 11.21 1.46
C LYS A 187 9.07 11.69 2.87
N GLY A 188 10.24 12.27 3.09
CA GLY A 188 10.53 12.91 4.36
C GLY A 188 12.01 13.15 4.53
N LYS A 189 12.52 12.81 5.71
CA LYS A 189 13.92 13.05 6.06
C LYS A 189 14.69 11.75 6.17
N TRP A 190 15.98 11.80 5.87
CA TRP A 190 16.86 10.67 6.09
C TRP A 190 18.02 11.03 7.02
N THR A 191 18.51 10.02 7.74
CA THR A 191 19.75 10.09 8.48
C THR A 191 20.56 8.82 8.20
N GLN A 192 21.88 8.92 8.38
CA GLN A 192 22.79 7.81 8.18
C GLN A 192 23.65 7.64 9.44
N GLU A 193 23.76 6.41 9.91
CA GLU A 193 24.69 6.00 10.95
C GLU A 193 25.45 4.78 10.43
N ASN A 194 26.75 4.92 10.19
CA ASN A 194 27.55 3.90 9.51
C ASN A 194 26.92 3.55 8.15
N ASN A 195 26.79 2.27 7.83
CA ASN A 195 26.10 1.83 6.61
C ASN A 195 24.58 1.79 6.72
N LYS A 196 24.01 2.11 7.89
CA LYS A 196 22.56 2.08 8.11
C LYS A 196 21.96 3.43 7.73
N ILE A 197 20.93 3.41 6.90
CA ILE A 197 20.14 4.58 6.53
C ILE A 197 18.75 4.44 7.17
N ILE A 198 18.29 5.53 7.79
CA ILE A 198 16.96 5.63 8.38
C ILE A 198 16.20 6.69 7.60
N PHE A 199 15.12 6.28 6.95
CA PHE A 199 14.18 7.13 6.21
C PHE A 199 12.94 7.35 7.08
N TYR A 200 12.66 8.59 7.48
CA TYR A 200 11.49 8.94 8.27
C TYR A 200 10.46 9.68 7.42
N ASP A 201 9.27 9.12 7.33
CA ASP A 201 8.11 9.72 6.66
C ASP A 201 7.17 10.35 7.71
N GLU A 202 7.07 11.68 7.67
CA GLU A 202 6.21 12.47 8.57
C GLU A 202 4.71 12.24 8.32
N SER A 203 4.32 11.88 7.08
CA SER A 203 2.93 11.60 6.71
C SER A 203 2.41 10.31 7.32
N LEU A 204 3.31 9.35 7.54
CA LEU A 204 3.03 8.05 8.16
C LEU A 204 3.44 8.00 9.63
N ASN A 205 4.27 8.94 10.11
CA ASN A 205 4.94 8.87 11.40
C ASN A 205 5.68 7.53 11.57
N GLN A 206 6.43 7.15 10.53
CA GLN A 206 7.08 5.84 10.43
C GLN A 206 8.50 5.97 9.89
N SER A 207 9.40 5.15 10.45
CA SER A 207 10.76 4.99 9.92
C SER A 207 10.89 3.69 9.13
N PHE A 208 11.62 3.77 8.02
CA PHE A 208 12.05 2.67 7.19
C PHE A 208 13.58 2.59 7.24
N VAL A 209 14.11 1.37 7.21
CA VAL A 209 15.55 1.12 7.33
C VAL A 209 16.07 0.54 6.03
N ALA A 210 17.27 0.93 5.66
CA ALA A 210 18.05 0.33 4.59
C ALA A 210 19.54 0.29 4.97
N GLU A 211 20.33 -0.36 4.12
CA GLU A 211 21.78 -0.38 4.20
C GLU A 211 22.38 0.18 2.92
N ILE A 212 23.53 0.85 3.02
CA ILE A 212 24.35 1.21 1.87
C ILE A 212 25.53 0.25 1.74
N VAL A 213 25.68 -0.33 0.54
CA VAL A 213 26.75 -1.27 0.20
C VAL A 213 27.18 -1.02 -1.24
N GLU A 214 28.47 -0.73 -1.44
CA GLU A 214 29.08 -0.47 -2.74
C GLU A 214 28.33 0.60 -3.54
N LYS A 215 27.92 1.69 -2.86
CA LYS A 215 27.11 2.79 -3.44
C LYS A 215 25.70 2.38 -3.91
N ALA A 216 25.20 1.22 -3.51
CA ALA A 216 23.81 0.82 -3.70
C ALA A 216 23.08 0.84 -2.35
N ILE A 217 21.79 1.16 -2.37
CA ILE A 217 20.92 1.04 -1.19
C ILE A 217 20.22 -0.31 -1.28
N ILE A 218 20.38 -1.14 -0.26
CA ILE A 218 19.81 -2.48 -0.19
C ILE A 218 18.92 -2.62 1.04
N ASN A 219 18.10 -3.68 1.05
CA ASN A 219 17.25 -4.05 2.20
C ASN A 219 16.30 -2.93 2.64
N LEU A 220 15.94 -2.04 1.72
CA LEU A 220 15.01 -0.96 1.99
C LEU A 220 13.64 -1.56 2.32
N ASN A 221 13.28 -1.55 3.60
CA ASN A 221 12.03 -2.13 4.07
C ASN A 221 10.88 -1.13 3.89
N ILE A 222 10.54 -0.83 2.65
CA ILE A 222 9.43 0.04 2.30
C ILE A 222 8.24 -0.78 1.78
N PRO A 223 7.00 -0.32 2.00
CA PRO A 223 5.78 -0.83 1.37
C PRO A 223 5.77 -0.74 -0.18
N ILE A 224 6.57 -1.54 -0.89
CA ILE A 224 6.50 -1.73 -2.37
C ILE A 224 6.78 -3.19 -2.74
N ASP A 225 6.00 -3.69 -3.70
CA ASP A 225 6.21 -5.00 -4.32
C ASP A 225 7.34 -4.97 -5.36
N SER A 226 8.55 -4.56 -4.97
CA SER A 226 9.72 -4.77 -5.80
C SER A 226 10.32 -6.13 -5.46
N SER A 227 10.45 -7.01 -6.46
CA SER A 227 11.17 -8.29 -6.32
C SER A 227 12.67 -8.09 -6.02
N ASN A 228 13.14 -6.85 -6.11
CA ASN A 228 14.53 -6.45 -5.95
C ASN A 228 14.61 -5.28 -4.96
N SER A 229 15.16 -5.51 -3.77
CA SER A 229 15.37 -4.47 -2.75
C SER A 229 16.67 -3.69 -2.92
N LYS A 230 17.36 -3.87 -4.07
CA LYS A 230 18.61 -3.19 -4.42
C LYS A 230 18.33 -2.00 -5.35
N TYR A 231 18.63 -0.81 -4.86
CA TYR A 231 18.56 0.46 -5.56
C TYR A 231 19.97 0.90 -5.93
N THR A 232 20.23 1.09 -7.22
CA THR A 232 21.55 1.49 -7.73
C THR A 232 21.53 2.95 -8.14
N LEU A 233 22.57 3.70 -7.80
CA LEU A 233 22.72 5.09 -8.21
C LEU A 233 22.76 5.19 -9.75
N THR A 234 21.81 5.91 -10.33
CA THR A 234 21.71 6.14 -11.79
C THR A 234 22.10 7.55 -12.19
N LYS A 235 21.91 8.52 -11.30
CA LYS A 235 22.25 9.92 -11.53
C LYS A 235 22.73 10.56 -10.24
N LYS A 236 23.95 11.09 -10.25
CA LYS A 236 24.49 11.89 -9.14
C LYS A 236 24.06 13.35 -9.28
N TRP A 237 23.76 14.01 -8.18
CA TRP A 237 23.57 15.46 -8.13
C TRP A 237 24.79 16.13 -7.49
N GLU A 238 25.20 17.26 -8.08
CA GLU A 238 26.33 18.07 -7.64
C GLU A 238 25.88 19.18 -6.68
#